data_AF-A0A956GEY4-F1
#
_entry.id   AF-A0A956GEY4-F1
#
_cell.length_a   1.000
_cell.length_b   1.000
_cell.length_c   1.000
_cell.angle_alpha   90.00
_cell.angle_beta   90.00
_cell.angle_gamma   90.00
#
_symmetry.space_group_name_H-M   'P 1'
#
loop_
_entity.id
_entity.type
_entity.pdbx_description
1 polymer ?
#
loop_
_entity_poly.entity_id
_entity_poly.type
_entity_poly.pdbx_seq_one_letter_code
_entity_poly.pdbx_strand_id
1 'polypeptide(L)'
;MRTVNAIALAFVATAASGLAAQRAEAAPSCKPPRVLVVLDKSSSMLGDAGGASKWSTATSALANVLNNYGGKADFGLMIFPSPNQCGPGAVKVSIGPATTQSILNQLSTPPPSGGNYTPMAQSLDAAPNVPELQDTTYANHVLLITDGWQWCDPYDASTRFLPVNSVSNLKALGITTHIVGFGDGVDTLTLNKMANAAGTKISTTCNVAGSDPKATDNCYYQANNPQQLLAALNNIAQKITQEVCDGIDNDCNGQVDDGLTGPSCPNQKGVCKGAVRTCDGQAGWSATCSDAAYQAAAQANGFTYEKNETLCDNIDNDCDGTVDEGCACVEGATRPCGVNTGTCVQGTQTCSGGQWGNCVGEVKPSSETCDGKDNDCNGAVDDKLTRPCQSACGSGTEVCTGGTWGACTAPEPSQEICDGLDNDCDGTVDGPDAICTNGGTCQNGVCVQAAPPPGGKGGCDCNVGSGEGATLPLIGLALLGLAMMRRRRRRRRSL
;
A
#
# COMPACT_ATOMS: atom_id res chain seq x y z
N MET A 1 40.05 69.37 -64.81
CA MET A 1 41.38 69.03 -64.23
C MET A 1 41.15 68.10 -63.05
N ARG A 2 41.80 66.91 -63.01
CA ARG A 2 42.07 66.04 -61.81
C ARG A 2 40.83 65.58 -60.99
N THR A 3 40.66 64.35 -60.50
CA THR A 3 41.50 63.12 -60.39
C THR A 3 40.54 61.94 -60.12
N VAL A 4 40.57 60.83 -60.88
CA VAL A 4 41.24 59.53 -60.61
C VAL A 4 40.54 58.61 -59.58
N ASN A 5 40.04 57.45 -60.08
CA ASN A 5 39.96 56.07 -59.53
C ASN A 5 39.44 55.80 -58.07
N ALA A 6 38.98 54.61 -57.66
CA ALA A 6 39.05 53.26 -58.24
C ALA A 6 37.98 52.29 -57.67
N ILE A 7 37.75 51.18 -58.42
CA ILE A 7 37.43 49.81 -57.93
C ILE A 7 36.16 49.62 -57.06
N ALA A 8 35.13 49.06 -57.69
CA ALA A 8 34.08 48.30 -57.00
C ALA A 8 34.49 46.83 -56.90
N LEU A 9 34.54 46.27 -55.69
CA LEU A 9 34.80 44.84 -55.45
C LEU A 9 33.51 44.19 -54.93
N ALA A 10 32.84 43.40 -55.76
CA ALA A 10 31.61 42.72 -55.38
C ALA A 10 31.92 41.46 -54.56
N PHE A 11 31.70 41.51 -53.24
CA PHE A 11 31.67 40.32 -52.39
C PHE A 11 30.26 39.74 -52.35
N VAL A 12 30.12 38.50 -52.84
CA VAL A 12 28.88 37.72 -52.68
C VAL A 12 28.85 37.17 -51.25
N ALA A 13 27.91 37.68 -50.45
CA ALA A 13 27.60 37.13 -49.13
C ALA A 13 26.16 36.61 -49.13
N THR A 14 26.00 35.29 -49.29
CA THR A 14 24.71 34.61 -49.17
C THR A 14 24.27 34.58 -47.71
N ALA A 15 23.48 35.56 -47.29
CA ALA A 15 22.84 35.59 -45.98
C ALA A 15 21.71 34.54 -45.92
N ALA A 16 22.05 33.33 -45.49
CA ALA A 16 21.09 32.29 -45.11
C ALA A 16 20.37 32.72 -43.82
N SER A 17 19.31 33.53 -43.98
CA SER A 17 18.49 34.03 -42.87
C SER A 17 17.55 32.95 -42.36
N GLY A 18 18.10 31.94 -41.69
CA GLY A 18 17.33 31.00 -40.89
C GLY A 18 16.78 31.71 -39.66
N LEU A 19 15.61 32.34 -39.76
CA LEU A 19 14.86 32.74 -38.58
C LEU A 19 14.42 31.47 -37.84
N ALA A 20 15.20 31.07 -36.85
CA ALA A 20 14.69 30.27 -35.75
C ALA A 20 13.62 31.11 -35.05
N ALA A 21 12.35 30.88 -35.37
CA ALA A 21 11.23 31.41 -34.63
C ALA A 21 11.27 30.78 -33.23
N GLN A 22 11.99 31.42 -32.31
CA GLN A 22 11.81 31.19 -30.88
C GLN A 22 10.34 31.47 -30.59
N ARG A 23 9.57 30.40 -30.36
CA ARG A 23 8.31 30.52 -29.66
C ARG A 23 8.68 31.04 -28.28
N ALA A 24 8.44 32.33 -28.05
CA ALA A 24 8.20 32.78 -26.70
C ALA A 24 6.95 32.01 -26.24
N GLU A 25 7.14 31.03 -25.35
CA GLU A 25 6.02 30.57 -24.53
C GLU A 25 5.40 31.81 -23.90
N ALA A 26 4.08 31.93 -24.01
CA ALA A 26 3.38 32.99 -23.33
C ALA A 26 3.68 32.85 -21.85
N ALA A 27 4.16 33.93 -21.21
CA ALA A 27 4.31 33.94 -19.76
C ALA A 27 2.99 33.47 -19.13
N PRO A 28 3.03 32.67 -18.04
CA PRO A 28 1.83 32.26 -17.33
C PRO A 28 0.90 33.44 -17.11
N SER A 29 -0.39 33.25 -17.33
CA SER A 29 -1.38 34.33 -17.24
C SER A 29 -1.66 34.68 -15.79
N CYS A 30 -0.68 35.29 -15.10
CA CYS A 30 -0.78 35.73 -13.71
C CYS A 30 -2.14 36.38 -13.44
N LYS A 31 -2.87 35.81 -12.48
CA LYS A 31 -4.25 36.19 -12.19
C LYS A 31 -4.48 36.28 -10.68
N PRO A 32 -4.03 37.37 -10.06
CA PRO A 32 -4.06 37.50 -8.62
C PRO A 32 -5.51 37.56 -8.10
N PRO A 33 -5.81 36.95 -6.94
CA PRO A 33 -7.10 37.09 -6.29
C PRO A 33 -7.40 38.56 -5.97
N ARG A 34 -8.67 38.93 -6.08
CA ARG A 34 -9.18 40.29 -5.85
C ARG A 34 -9.76 40.41 -4.46
N VAL A 35 -9.30 41.37 -3.66
CA VAL A 35 -9.68 41.53 -2.26
C VAL A 35 -10.17 42.95 -1.98
N LEU A 36 -11.48 43.10 -1.75
CA LEU A 36 -12.03 44.33 -1.19
C LEU A 36 -11.94 44.28 0.34
N VAL A 37 -11.05 45.09 0.91
CA VAL A 37 -11.02 45.29 2.36
C VAL A 37 -12.14 46.24 2.75
N VAL A 38 -13.09 45.77 3.56
CA VAL A 38 -14.20 46.55 4.10
C VAL A 38 -13.89 46.87 5.56
N LEU A 39 -13.31 48.05 5.79
CA LEU A 39 -12.78 48.46 7.08
C LEU A 39 -13.75 49.39 7.83
N ASP A 40 -14.04 49.01 9.06
CA ASP A 40 -14.83 49.78 10.02
C ASP A 40 -14.09 51.04 10.50
N LYS A 41 -14.76 52.19 10.41
CA LYS A 41 -14.36 53.50 10.91
C LYS A 41 -15.52 54.17 11.69
N SER A 42 -16.34 53.35 12.33
CA SER A 42 -17.31 53.76 13.35
C SER A 42 -16.61 54.31 14.61
N SER A 43 -17.36 54.94 15.51
CA SER A 43 -16.77 55.52 16.72
C SER A 43 -16.28 54.50 17.75
N SER A 44 -16.73 53.24 17.70
CA SER A 44 -16.21 52.17 18.59
C SER A 44 -14.74 51.85 18.32
N MET A 45 -14.28 52.04 17.08
CA MET A 45 -12.87 51.89 16.67
C MET A 45 -11.90 52.92 17.33
N LEU A 46 -12.41 53.88 18.11
CA LEU A 46 -11.60 54.74 19.00
C LEU A 46 -11.23 54.05 20.33
N GLY A 47 -11.89 52.95 20.68
CA GLY A 47 -11.62 52.18 21.90
C GLY A 47 -10.22 51.58 21.93
N ASP A 48 -9.78 51.13 23.11
CA ASP A 48 -8.48 50.49 23.29
C ASP A 48 -8.46 49.04 22.76
N ALA A 49 -7.28 48.60 22.33
CA ALA A 49 -6.97 47.26 21.85
C ALA A 49 -5.69 46.70 22.50
N GLY A 50 -5.43 47.01 23.79
CA GLY A 50 -4.24 46.59 24.51
C GLY A 50 -3.09 47.60 24.43
N GLY A 51 -3.37 48.89 24.61
CA GLY A 51 -2.36 49.98 24.65
C GLY A 51 -2.29 50.83 23.38
N ALA A 52 -3.19 50.63 22.43
CA ALA A 52 -3.34 51.41 21.21
C ALA A 52 -4.81 51.44 20.79
N SER A 53 -5.25 52.45 20.04
CA SER A 53 -6.64 52.46 19.55
C SER A 53 -6.89 51.31 18.59
N LYS A 54 -8.14 50.84 18.54
CA LYS A 54 -8.55 49.79 17.62
C LYS A 54 -8.27 50.19 16.17
N TRP A 55 -8.53 51.45 15.81
CA TRP A 55 -8.18 52.01 14.51
C TRP A 55 -6.68 51.88 14.19
N SER A 56 -5.79 52.38 15.05
CA SER A 56 -4.34 52.32 14.77
C SER A 56 -3.80 50.90 14.72
N THR A 57 -4.40 49.98 15.49
CA THR A 57 -4.06 48.56 15.45
C THR A 57 -4.52 47.91 14.13
N ALA A 58 -5.74 48.17 13.68
CA ALA A 58 -6.27 47.66 12.43
C ALA A 58 -5.52 48.18 11.21
N THR A 59 -5.23 49.49 11.16
CA THR A 59 -4.46 50.07 10.05
C THR A 59 -3.02 49.56 10.01
N SER A 60 -2.39 49.35 11.17
CA SER A 60 -1.02 48.81 11.27
C SER A 60 -0.95 47.33 10.88
N ALA A 61 -1.90 46.50 11.32
CA ALA A 61 -1.97 45.09 10.95
C ALA A 61 -2.26 44.92 9.44
N LEU A 62 -3.17 45.72 8.89
CA LEU A 62 -3.48 45.75 7.47
C LEU A 62 -2.28 46.24 6.62
N ALA A 63 -1.53 47.25 7.08
CA ALA A 63 -0.33 47.71 6.40
C ALA A 63 0.74 46.62 6.27
N ASN A 64 0.92 45.78 7.30
CA ASN A 64 1.81 44.62 7.23
C ASN A 64 1.37 43.60 6.16
N VAL A 65 0.06 43.30 6.10
CA VAL A 65 -0.48 42.40 5.08
C VAL A 65 -0.31 42.95 3.67
N LEU A 66 -0.61 44.24 3.45
CA LEU A 66 -0.47 44.86 2.13
C LEU A 66 0.99 44.90 1.63
N ASN A 67 1.96 45.01 2.54
CA ASN A 67 3.38 44.96 2.21
C ASN A 67 3.87 43.55 1.87
N ASN A 68 3.30 42.51 2.52
CA ASN A 68 3.69 41.11 2.32
C ASN A 68 2.96 40.43 1.16
N TYR A 69 1.71 40.83 0.90
CA TYR A 69 0.79 40.16 -0.03
C TYR A 69 0.32 41.04 -1.20
N GLY A 70 0.64 42.34 -1.23
CA GLY A 70 0.19 43.27 -2.29
C GLY A 70 0.81 43.03 -3.68
N GLY A 71 1.77 42.11 -3.80
CA GLY A 71 2.23 41.57 -5.09
C GLY A 71 1.56 40.25 -5.48
N LYS A 72 0.82 39.62 -4.56
CA LYS A 72 0.14 38.32 -4.71
C LYS A 72 -1.40 38.42 -4.72
N ALA A 73 -1.95 39.62 -4.59
CA ALA A 73 -3.37 39.90 -4.59
C ALA A 73 -3.63 41.35 -5.02
N ASP A 74 -4.67 41.55 -5.82
CA ASP A 74 -5.19 42.87 -6.16
C ASP A 74 -6.06 43.36 -4.99
N PHE A 75 -5.56 44.31 -4.20
CA PHE A 75 -6.32 44.87 -3.07
C PHE A 75 -7.10 46.13 -3.48
N GLY A 76 -8.28 46.31 -2.89
CA GLY A 76 -9.02 47.56 -2.84
C GLY A 76 -9.44 47.88 -1.40
N LEU A 77 -9.84 49.12 -1.14
CA LEU A 77 -10.27 49.57 0.20
C LEU A 77 -11.62 50.27 0.14
N MET A 78 -12.59 49.76 0.89
CA MET A 78 -13.84 50.41 1.28
C MET A 78 -13.76 50.77 2.77
N ILE A 79 -14.13 52.00 3.12
CA ILE A 79 -14.23 52.46 4.51
C ILE A 79 -15.68 52.86 4.81
N PHE A 80 -16.23 52.35 5.92
CA PHE A 80 -17.59 52.67 6.40
C PHE A 80 -17.56 53.25 7.83
N PRO A 81 -18.54 54.10 8.22
CA PRO A 81 -19.65 54.62 7.43
C PRO A 81 -19.23 55.78 6.50
N SER A 82 -19.97 56.01 5.41
CA SER A 82 -19.74 57.12 4.48
C SER A 82 -20.98 57.43 3.62
N PRO A 83 -21.23 58.67 3.16
CA PRO A 83 -20.60 59.93 3.56
C PRO A 83 -21.15 60.49 4.89
N ASN A 84 -22.14 59.83 5.50
CA ASN A 84 -22.77 60.23 6.75
C ASN A 84 -22.67 59.10 7.80
N GLN A 85 -23.18 59.35 9.00
CA GLN A 85 -23.02 58.50 10.20
C GLN A 85 -23.58 57.07 10.07
N CYS A 86 -24.53 56.81 9.17
CA CYS A 86 -25.11 55.48 8.87
C CYS A 86 -24.98 55.11 7.38
N GLY A 87 -24.23 55.88 6.60
CA GLY A 87 -24.11 55.64 5.16
C GLY A 87 -23.25 54.40 4.85
N PRO A 88 -23.49 53.71 3.72
CA PRO A 88 -22.72 52.54 3.32
C PRO A 88 -21.24 52.86 3.16
N GLY A 89 -20.38 51.83 3.19
CA GLY A 89 -18.97 51.99 2.91
C GLY A 89 -18.71 52.66 1.55
N ALA A 90 -17.77 53.60 1.53
CA ALA A 90 -17.28 54.21 0.30
C ALA A 90 -15.94 53.59 -0.08
N VAL A 91 -15.83 53.13 -1.32
CA VAL A 91 -14.55 52.74 -1.93
C VAL A 91 -13.64 53.96 -1.97
N LYS A 92 -12.49 53.86 -1.30
CA LYS A 92 -11.43 54.86 -1.26
C LYS A 92 -10.29 54.53 -2.20
N VAL A 93 -10.10 53.25 -2.51
CA VAL A 93 -9.18 52.73 -3.52
C VAL A 93 -9.88 51.58 -4.24
N SER A 94 -10.02 51.69 -5.56
CA SER A 94 -10.50 50.58 -6.40
C SER A 94 -9.58 49.36 -6.28
N ILE A 95 -10.11 48.20 -6.59
CA ILE A 95 -9.32 46.96 -6.64
C ILE A 95 -8.40 47.02 -7.87
N GLY A 96 -7.15 46.57 -7.73
CA GLY A 96 -6.24 46.42 -8.85
C GLY A 96 -4.78 46.29 -8.43
N PRO A 97 -3.87 46.21 -9.41
CA PRO A 97 -2.45 46.01 -9.18
C PRO A 97 -1.79 47.26 -8.57
N ALA A 98 -0.76 47.04 -7.75
CA ALA A 98 0.07 48.08 -7.13
C ALA A 98 -0.68 49.12 -6.28
N THR A 99 -1.89 48.80 -5.79
CA THR A 99 -2.71 49.69 -4.96
C THR A 99 -2.20 49.89 -3.54
N THR A 100 -1.26 49.05 -3.05
CA THR A 100 -0.72 49.08 -1.68
C THR A 100 -0.44 50.49 -1.17
N GLN A 101 0.34 51.31 -1.90
CA GLN A 101 0.68 52.66 -1.43
C GLN A 101 -0.54 53.58 -1.36
N SER A 102 -1.47 53.47 -2.31
CA SER A 102 -2.73 54.22 -2.30
C SER A 102 -3.60 53.84 -1.10
N ILE A 103 -3.62 52.56 -0.72
CA ILE A 103 -4.33 52.06 0.47
C ILE A 103 -3.64 52.57 1.74
N LEU A 104 -2.31 52.46 1.86
CA LEU A 104 -1.55 53.00 2.99
C LEU A 104 -1.79 54.50 3.19
N ASN A 105 -1.92 55.27 2.12
CA ASN A 105 -2.25 56.70 2.16
C ASN A 105 -3.68 56.99 2.67
N GLN A 106 -4.63 56.06 2.50
CA GLN A 106 -5.97 56.17 3.10
C GLN A 106 -5.97 55.72 4.57
N LEU A 107 -5.17 54.72 4.92
CA LEU A 107 -5.03 54.23 6.30
C LEU A 107 -4.30 55.21 7.22
N SER A 108 -3.46 56.10 6.68
CA SER A 108 -2.82 57.20 7.42
C SER A 108 -3.74 58.41 7.66
N THR A 109 -4.98 58.41 7.15
CA THR A 109 -5.96 59.45 7.47
C THR A 109 -6.31 59.44 8.97
N PRO A 110 -6.72 60.58 9.55
CA PRO A 110 -7.10 60.66 10.96
C PRO A 110 -8.12 59.59 11.39
N PRO A 111 -8.12 59.16 12.66
CA PRO A 111 -9.03 58.15 13.19
C PRO A 111 -10.52 58.56 13.05
N PRO A 112 -11.47 57.65 13.33
CA PRO A 112 -12.90 57.98 13.37
C PRO A 112 -13.21 59.25 14.15
N SER A 113 -14.16 60.03 13.65
CA SER A 113 -14.82 61.06 14.47
C SER A 113 -15.87 60.41 15.39
N GLY A 114 -16.19 61.09 16.49
CA GLY A 114 -17.33 60.72 17.33
C GLY A 114 -18.68 60.89 16.59
N GLY A 115 -19.62 59.99 16.86
CA GLY A 115 -20.97 60.00 16.26
C GLY A 115 -21.11 59.18 14.97
N ASN A 116 -20.12 58.39 14.58
CA ASN A 116 -20.20 57.45 13.45
C ASN A 116 -20.69 56.07 13.92
N TYR A 117 -21.65 55.50 13.20
CA TYR A 117 -22.24 54.20 13.51
C TYR A 117 -21.67 53.08 12.62
N THR A 118 -22.23 51.87 12.71
CA THR A 118 -21.67 50.64 12.13
C THR A 118 -22.67 50.00 11.15
N PRO A 119 -22.91 50.61 9.97
CA PRO A 119 -23.78 50.10 8.91
C PRO A 119 -23.09 48.97 8.11
N MET A 120 -22.80 47.86 8.80
CA MET A 120 -22.09 46.70 8.27
C MET A 120 -22.86 46.05 7.10
N ALA A 121 -24.17 45.79 7.27
CA ALA A 121 -25.03 45.21 6.24
C ALA A 121 -25.05 46.08 4.98
N GLN A 122 -25.31 47.38 5.12
CA GLN A 122 -25.38 48.33 4.00
C GLN A 122 -24.04 48.43 3.25
N SER A 123 -22.91 48.24 3.95
CA SER A 123 -21.58 48.25 3.35
C SER A 123 -21.27 46.95 2.60
N LEU A 124 -21.70 45.81 3.14
CA LEU A 124 -21.60 44.51 2.47
C LEU A 124 -22.56 44.42 1.26
N ASP A 125 -23.76 44.96 1.35
CA ASP A 125 -24.73 45.06 0.24
C ASP A 125 -24.25 46.04 -0.86
N ALA A 126 -23.36 46.98 -0.52
CA ALA A 126 -22.72 47.87 -1.48
C ALA A 126 -21.55 47.21 -2.23
N ALA A 127 -20.86 46.24 -1.62
CA ALA A 127 -19.67 45.59 -2.19
C ALA A 127 -19.87 44.96 -3.59
N PRO A 128 -20.99 44.29 -3.93
CA PRO A 128 -21.22 43.77 -5.29
C PRO A 128 -21.25 44.84 -6.40
N ASN A 129 -21.43 46.12 -6.05
CA ASN A 129 -21.45 47.23 -7.01
C ASN A 129 -20.03 47.72 -7.37
N VAL A 130 -18.99 47.17 -6.74
CA VAL A 130 -17.59 47.39 -7.12
C VAL A 130 -17.31 46.63 -8.42
N PRO A 131 -17.04 47.30 -9.56
CA PRO A 131 -16.98 46.65 -10.88
C PRO A 131 -16.01 45.48 -10.94
N GLU A 132 -14.88 45.57 -10.25
CA GLU A 132 -13.82 44.57 -10.26
C GLU A 132 -14.22 43.25 -9.57
N LEU A 133 -15.21 43.27 -8.66
CA LEU A 133 -15.79 42.07 -8.03
C LEU A 133 -16.88 41.39 -8.86
N GLN A 134 -17.34 42.00 -9.96
CA GLN A 134 -18.36 41.42 -10.84
C GLN A 134 -17.76 40.48 -11.90
N ASP A 135 -16.45 40.56 -12.10
CA ASP A 135 -15.68 39.69 -12.99
C ASP A 135 -15.45 38.34 -12.30
N THR A 136 -16.40 37.43 -12.48
CA THR A 136 -16.39 36.06 -11.93
C THR A 136 -15.26 35.18 -12.45
N THR A 137 -14.40 35.69 -13.35
CA THR A 137 -13.22 34.94 -13.79
C THR A 137 -12.06 35.04 -12.79
N TYR A 138 -12.12 35.97 -11.83
CA TYR A 138 -11.16 36.12 -10.73
C TYR A 138 -11.71 35.52 -9.44
N ALA A 139 -10.82 35.03 -8.58
CA ALA A 139 -11.16 34.71 -7.19
C ALA A 139 -11.46 36.01 -6.44
N ASN A 140 -12.75 36.28 -6.20
CA ASN A 140 -13.24 37.53 -5.63
C ASN A 140 -13.51 37.38 -4.13
N HIS A 141 -12.96 38.29 -3.33
CA HIS A 141 -13.02 38.25 -1.87
C HIS A 141 -13.44 39.58 -1.26
N VAL A 142 -14.15 39.50 -0.14
CA VAL A 142 -14.38 40.63 0.78
C VAL A 142 -13.73 40.29 2.12
N LEU A 143 -12.93 41.21 2.65
CA LEU A 143 -12.33 41.12 3.97
C LEU A 143 -12.96 42.15 4.90
N LEU A 144 -13.92 41.71 5.72
CA LEU A 144 -14.56 42.56 6.72
C LEU A 144 -13.71 42.62 7.99
N ILE A 145 -13.37 43.83 8.42
CA ILE A 145 -12.71 44.10 9.70
C ILE A 145 -13.60 45.07 10.49
N THR A 146 -14.17 44.61 11.60
CA THR A 146 -15.11 45.38 12.43
C THR A 146 -14.92 45.09 13.92
N ASP A 147 -15.21 46.08 14.76
CA ASP A 147 -15.18 45.95 16.22
C ASP A 147 -16.57 46.02 16.88
N GLY A 148 -17.61 46.16 16.05
CA GLY A 148 -18.93 46.58 16.47
C GLY A 148 -20.06 45.64 16.07
N TRP A 149 -21.28 46.09 16.37
CA TRP A 149 -22.54 45.42 16.04
C TRP A 149 -23.13 46.10 14.82
N GLN A 150 -24.01 45.42 14.07
CA GLN A 150 -24.86 46.11 13.09
C GLN A 150 -25.69 47.17 13.81
N TRP A 151 -25.37 48.45 13.59
CA TRP A 151 -25.96 49.53 14.37
C TRP A 151 -26.03 50.85 13.59
N CYS A 152 -27.18 51.50 13.70
CA CYS A 152 -27.45 52.88 13.32
C CYS A 152 -28.50 53.45 14.27
N ASP A 153 -28.57 54.78 14.39
CA ASP A 153 -29.63 55.48 15.11
C ASP A 153 -30.81 55.83 14.15
N PRO A 154 -32.07 55.60 14.54
CA PRO A 154 -32.52 54.85 15.73
C PRO A 154 -32.28 53.34 15.57
N TYR A 155 -31.94 52.68 16.68
CA TYR A 155 -31.69 51.24 16.66
C TYR A 155 -32.95 50.42 16.37
N ASP A 156 -32.88 49.58 15.34
CA ASP A 156 -33.86 48.54 15.07
C ASP A 156 -33.25 47.15 15.30
N ALA A 157 -33.75 46.44 16.33
CA ALA A 157 -33.32 45.09 16.67
C ALA A 157 -33.59 44.05 15.56
N SER A 158 -34.55 44.31 14.65
CA SER A 158 -34.80 43.47 13.48
C SER A 158 -33.60 43.44 12.52
N THR A 159 -32.80 44.51 12.50
CA THR A 159 -31.67 44.66 11.58
C THR A 159 -30.43 43.87 11.98
N ARG A 160 -30.35 43.37 13.23
CA ARG A 160 -29.16 42.72 13.81
C ARG A 160 -28.53 41.67 12.89
N PHE A 161 -29.35 40.82 12.26
CA PHE A 161 -28.89 39.72 11.41
C PHE A 161 -28.85 40.04 9.90
N LEU A 162 -29.13 41.27 9.48
CA LEU A 162 -28.99 41.66 8.06
C LEU A 162 -27.60 41.37 7.48
N PRO A 163 -26.46 41.56 8.19
CA PRO A 163 -25.14 41.18 7.67
C PRO A 163 -25.02 39.70 7.30
N VAL A 164 -25.78 38.80 7.93
CA VAL A 164 -25.83 37.36 7.59
C VAL A 164 -26.46 37.16 6.21
N ASN A 165 -27.48 37.95 5.88
CA ASN A 165 -28.09 37.95 4.54
C ASN A 165 -27.13 38.56 3.52
N SER A 166 -26.48 39.68 3.83
CA SER A 166 -25.50 40.33 2.95
C SER A 166 -24.36 39.38 2.54
N VAL A 167 -23.77 38.64 3.49
CA VAL A 167 -22.72 37.66 3.14
C VAL A 167 -23.26 36.42 2.41
N SER A 168 -24.53 36.07 2.61
CA SER A 168 -25.19 35.01 1.81
C SER A 168 -25.36 35.44 0.36
N ASN A 169 -25.74 36.71 0.14
CA ASN A 169 -25.86 37.31 -1.20
C ASN A 169 -24.50 37.42 -1.90
N LEU A 170 -23.46 37.88 -1.19
CA LEU A 170 -22.08 37.91 -1.70
C LEU A 170 -21.62 36.53 -2.16
N LYS A 171 -21.84 35.50 -1.34
CA LYS A 171 -21.53 34.10 -1.69
C LYS A 171 -22.30 33.60 -2.91
N ALA A 172 -23.57 33.96 -3.06
CA ALA A 172 -24.38 33.61 -4.22
C ALA A 172 -23.87 34.25 -5.53
N LEU A 173 -23.10 35.34 -5.44
CA LEU A 173 -22.41 36.00 -6.55
C LEU A 173 -20.97 35.49 -6.76
N GLY A 174 -20.53 34.46 -6.01
CA GLY A 174 -19.16 33.94 -6.07
C GLY A 174 -18.14 34.74 -5.25
N ILE A 175 -18.57 35.73 -4.45
CA ILE A 175 -17.69 36.59 -3.66
C ILE A 175 -17.52 35.99 -2.25
N THR A 176 -16.31 35.53 -1.94
CA THR A 176 -16.00 34.87 -0.66
C THR A 176 -15.72 35.90 0.44
N THR A 177 -16.58 35.97 1.45
CA THR A 177 -16.42 36.94 2.55
C THR A 177 -15.71 36.35 3.75
N HIS A 178 -14.60 36.97 4.18
CA HIS A 178 -13.86 36.66 5.40
C HIS A 178 -14.21 37.64 6.51
N ILE A 179 -14.48 37.14 7.72
CA ILE A 179 -14.95 37.94 8.86
C ILE A 179 -13.87 38.01 9.94
N VAL A 180 -13.48 39.23 10.30
CA VAL A 180 -12.60 39.54 11.43
C VAL A 180 -13.33 40.42 12.43
N GLY A 181 -13.53 39.90 13.64
CA GLY A 181 -14.11 40.62 14.77
C GLY A 181 -13.04 41.07 15.74
N PHE A 182 -13.08 42.35 16.15
CA PHE A 182 -11.99 42.97 16.89
C PHE A 182 -12.38 43.53 18.28
N GLY A 183 -11.74 43.01 19.31
CA GLY A 183 -11.97 43.33 20.72
C GLY A 183 -13.22 42.66 21.31
N ASP A 184 -13.37 42.81 22.62
CA ASP A 184 -14.40 42.14 23.44
C ASP A 184 -15.85 42.63 23.20
N GLY A 185 -16.06 43.59 22.28
CA GLY A 185 -17.33 44.29 22.09
C GLY A 185 -18.18 43.83 20.89
N VAL A 186 -17.74 42.83 20.14
CA VAL A 186 -18.38 42.40 18.88
C VAL A 186 -19.68 41.61 19.08
N ASP A 187 -20.55 41.60 18.07
CA ASP A 187 -21.73 40.70 18.04
C ASP A 187 -21.32 39.29 17.59
N THR A 188 -20.68 38.56 18.50
CA THR A 188 -20.18 37.19 18.27
C THR A 188 -21.22 36.26 17.65
N LEU A 189 -22.49 36.35 18.04
CA LEU A 189 -23.56 35.52 17.48
C LEU A 189 -23.81 35.83 16.00
N THR A 190 -23.82 37.12 15.63
CA THR A 190 -23.97 37.54 14.24
C THR A 190 -22.73 37.18 13.43
N LEU A 191 -21.52 37.46 13.93
CA LEU A 191 -20.27 37.13 13.24
C LEU A 191 -20.10 35.61 13.03
N ASN A 192 -20.48 34.78 14.01
CA ASN A 192 -20.49 33.32 13.89
C ASN A 192 -21.46 32.83 12.80
N LYS A 193 -22.66 33.40 12.74
CA LYS A 193 -23.63 33.15 11.67
C LYS A 193 -23.13 33.62 10.30
N MET A 194 -22.47 34.77 10.23
CA MET A 194 -21.88 35.29 8.99
C MET A 194 -20.79 34.36 8.44
N ALA A 195 -19.83 33.94 9.26
CA ALA A 195 -18.78 33.01 8.83
C ALA A 195 -19.36 31.66 8.35
N ASN A 196 -20.40 31.15 9.01
CA ASN A 196 -21.12 29.96 8.55
C ASN A 196 -21.85 30.18 7.21
N ALA A 197 -22.54 31.31 7.05
CA ALA A 197 -23.24 31.65 5.81
C ALA A 197 -22.27 31.83 4.63
N ALA A 198 -21.22 32.64 4.82
CA ALA A 198 -20.15 32.85 3.85
C ALA A 198 -19.37 31.55 3.50
N GLY A 199 -19.35 30.57 4.40
CA GLY A 199 -18.59 29.33 4.24
C GLY A 199 -17.12 29.43 4.67
N THR A 200 -16.73 30.54 5.29
CA THR A 200 -15.35 30.87 5.69
C THR A 200 -15.06 30.55 7.16
N LYS A 201 -15.74 29.54 7.72
CA LYS A 201 -15.56 29.10 9.11
C LYS A 201 -14.11 28.69 9.38
N ILE A 202 -13.53 29.20 10.46
CA ILE A 202 -12.14 28.88 10.84
C ILE A 202 -11.95 27.43 11.32
N SER A 203 -13.03 26.78 11.77
CA SER A 203 -13.06 25.37 12.17
C SER A 203 -14.37 24.72 11.73
N THR A 204 -14.34 23.42 11.42
CA THR A 204 -15.54 22.61 11.13
C THR A 204 -16.39 22.37 12.38
N THR A 205 -15.80 22.45 13.58
CA THR A 205 -16.45 22.19 14.88
C THR A 205 -16.87 23.46 15.64
N CYS A 206 -16.75 24.64 15.03
CA CYS A 206 -17.05 25.91 15.69
C CYS A 206 -18.54 26.08 16.04
N ASN A 207 -18.82 26.86 17.09
CA ASN A 207 -20.16 27.06 17.61
C ASN A 207 -20.88 28.24 16.92
N VAL A 208 -21.68 27.92 15.90
CA VAL A 208 -22.48 28.90 15.14
C VAL A 208 -23.52 29.64 16.00
N ALA A 209 -23.87 29.12 17.17
CA ALA A 209 -24.77 29.73 18.15
C ALA A 209 -24.03 30.40 19.33
N GLY A 210 -22.70 30.40 19.32
CA GLY A 210 -21.85 31.02 20.35
C GLY A 210 -22.02 32.53 20.39
N SER A 211 -21.96 33.11 21.59
CA SER A 211 -22.17 34.54 21.83
C SER A 211 -21.10 35.18 22.73
N ASP A 212 -20.05 34.44 23.10
CA ASP A 212 -18.91 34.94 23.87
C ASP A 212 -17.71 35.19 22.94
N PRO A 213 -17.25 36.45 22.78
CA PRO A 213 -16.08 36.76 21.96
C PRO A 213 -14.78 36.14 22.51
N LYS A 214 -14.74 35.69 23.77
CA LYS A 214 -13.56 35.04 24.36
C LYS A 214 -13.57 33.52 24.19
N ALA A 215 -14.63 32.95 23.61
CA ALA A 215 -14.71 31.54 23.35
C ALA A 215 -13.68 31.09 22.29
N THR A 216 -13.08 29.91 22.51
CA THR A 216 -12.06 29.34 21.62
C THR A 216 -12.64 28.61 20.40
N ASP A 217 -13.95 28.42 20.36
CA ASP A 217 -14.71 27.71 19.32
C ASP A 217 -15.50 28.67 18.40
N ASN A 218 -15.10 29.94 18.33
CA ASN A 218 -15.68 30.91 17.39
C ASN A 218 -15.44 30.49 15.93
N CYS A 219 -16.40 30.84 15.06
CA CYS A 219 -16.39 30.50 13.63
C CYS A 219 -15.70 31.55 12.76
N TYR A 220 -15.59 32.79 13.23
CA TYR A 220 -14.87 33.89 12.58
C TYR A 220 -13.52 34.13 13.28
N TYR A 221 -12.64 34.94 12.68
CA TYR A 221 -11.39 35.31 13.33
C TYR A 221 -11.64 36.39 14.39
N GLN A 222 -11.66 36.00 15.66
CA GLN A 222 -11.59 36.94 16.77
C GLN A 222 -10.13 37.40 16.98
N ALA A 223 -9.94 38.70 17.21
CA ALA A 223 -8.69 39.24 17.72
C ALA A 223 -8.95 40.26 18.84
N ASN A 224 -8.17 40.23 19.92
CA ASN A 224 -8.31 41.14 21.07
C ASN A 224 -7.07 41.99 21.33
N ASN A 225 -6.02 41.86 20.51
CA ASN A 225 -4.77 42.60 20.57
C ASN A 225 -4.09 42.67 19.18
N PRO A 226 -3.02 43.48 19.00
CA PRO A 226 -2.37 43.65 17.70
C PRO A 226 -1.81 42.36 17.10
N GLN A 227 -1.25 41.49 17.94
CA GLN A 227 -0.63 40.24 17.51
C GLN A 227 -1.67 39.26 16.98
N GLN A 228 -2.81 39.13 17.67
CA GLN A 228 -3.94 38.31 17.22
C GLN A 228 -4.55 38.86 15.92
N LEU A 229 -4.67 40.18 15.79
CA LEU A 229 -5.21 40.78 14.57
C LEU A 229 -4.28 40.55 13.37
N LEU A 230 -2.97 40.77 13.55
CA LEU A 230 -1.99 40.49 12.51
C LEU A 230 -1.98 39.00 12.14
N ALA A 231 -2.07 38.09 13.11
CA ALA A 231 -2.16 36.65 12.85
C ALA A 231 -3.44 36.29 12.09
N ALA A 232 -4.60 36.85 12.45
CA ALA A 232 -5.87 36.67 11.74
C ALA A 232 -5.78 37.13 10.28
N LEU A 233 -5.28 38.35 10.04
CA LEU A 233 -5.16 38.91 8.70
C LEU A 233 -4.12 38.16 7.85
N ASN A 234 -2.98 37.74 8.42
CA ASN A 234 -2.02 36.88 7.72
C ASN A 234 -2.62 35.51 7.37
N ASN A 235 -3.34 34.86 8.30
CA ASN A 235 -4.00 33.58 8.03
C ASN A 235 -5.06 33.67 6.93
N ILE A 236 -5.75 34.82 6.82
CA ILE A 236 -6.69 35.08 5.71
C ILE A 236 -5.93 35.33 4.41
N ALA A 237 -4.91 36.20 4.43
CA ALA A 237 -4.12 36.52 3.24
C ALA A 237 -3.45 35.26 2.65
N GLN A 238 -2.82 34.43 3.48
CA GLN A 238 -2.24 33.14 3.08
C GLN A 238 -3.25 32.18 2.45
N LYS A 239 -4.52 32.21 2.88
CA LYS A 239 -5.59 31.38 2.30
C LYS A 239 -6.18 31.96 1.01
N ILE A 240 -6.07 33.27 0.81
CA ILE A 240 -6.51 33.95 -0.42
C ILE A 240 -5.43 33.81 -1.50
N THR A 241 -4.16 34.09 -1.16
CA THR A 241 -3.01 34.04 -2.07
C THR A 241 -2.33 32.66 -2.08
N GLN A 242 -3.12 31.61 -1.91
CA GLN A 242 -2.65 30.24 -2.08
C GLN A 242 -2.88 29.86 -3.54
N GLU A 243 -1.89 29.22 -4.16
CA GLU A 243 -2.08 28.64 -5.50
C GLU A 243 -3.28 27.70 -5.51
N VAL A 244 -3.93 27.62 -6.67
CA VAL A 244 -5.00 26.69 -6.98
C VAL A 244 -4.50 25.78 -8.10
N CYS A 245 -4.85 24.50 -8.05
CA CYS A 245 -4.63 23.62 -9.19
C CYS A 245 -5.61 23.96 -10.31
N ASP A 246 -5.26 24.92 -11.16
CA ASP A 246 -6.06 25.35 -12.32
C ASP A 246 -5.23 25.73 -13.55
N GLY A 247 -3.89 25.56 -13.51
CA GLY A 247 -2.99 25.89 -14.61
C GLY A 247 -2.71 27.39 -14.76
N ILE A 248 -3.04 28.20 -13.75
CA ILE A 248 -2.78 29.63 -13.69
C ILE A 248 -1.80 29.89 -12.53
N ASP A 249 -0.98 30.94 -12.67
CA ASP A 249 -0.16 31.51 -11.59
C ASP A 249 -1.06 32.45 -10.78
N ASN A 250 -1.60 31.98 -9.65
CA ASN A 250 -2.60 32.73 -8.86
C ASN A 250 -1.95 33.70 -7.86
N ASP A 251 -0.72 33.47 -7.42
CA ASP A 251 0.02 34.34 -6.50
C ASP A 251 1.09 35.20 -7.21
N CYS A 252 1.22 35.03 -8.53
CA CYS A 252 2.05 35.82 -9.45
C CYS A 252 3.56 35.74 -9.15
N ASN A 253 4.04 34.60 -8.64
CA ASN A 253 5.47 34.38 -8.41
C ASN A 253 6.25 33.93 -9.66
N GLY A 254 5.57 33.60 -10.75
CA GLY A 254 6.16 33.13 -12.01
C GLY A 254 6.30 31.62 -12.14
N GLN A 255 5.80 30.86 -11.16
CA GLN A 255 5.59 29.41 -11.24
C GLN A 255 4.08 29.13 -11.32
N VAL A 256 3.71 27.99 -11.89
CA VAL A 256 2.30 27.60 -12.10
C VAL A 256 2.03 26.36 -11.26
N ASP A 257 0.89 26.34 -10.56
CA ASP A 257 0.46 25.24 -9.69
C ASP A 257 1.52 24.83 -8.62
N ASP A 258 2.31 25.77 -8.10
CA ASP A 258 3.40 25.47 -7.15
C ASP A 258 2.96 25.50 -5.66
N GLY A 259 3.77 24.92 -4.77
CA GLY A 259 3.48 24.87 -3.33
C GLY A 259 2.24 24.08 -2.90
N LEU A 260 1.51 23.48 -3.85
CA LEU A 260 0.23 22.84 -3.62
C LEU A 260 0.32 21.55 -2.79
N THR A 261 -0.68 21.33 -1.93
CA THR A 261 -0.93 20.03 -1.29
C THR A 261 -2.27 19.46 -1.74
N GLY A 262 -2.24 18.35 -2.46
CA GLY A 262 -3.44 17.77 -3.07
C GLY A 262 -4.42 17.10 -2.09
N PRO A 263 -5.68 16.89 -2.50
CA PRO A 263 -6.61 16.04 -1.76
C PRO A 263 -6.05 14.61 -1.62
N SER A 264 -6.27 13.98 -0.47
CA SER A 264 -5.80 12.62 -0.20
C SER A 264 -6.31 11.60 -1.22
N CYS A 265 -5.45 10.65 -1.58
CA CYS A 265 -5.81 9.50 -2.39
C CYS A 265 -6.78 8.55 -1.65
N PRO A 266 -7.61 7.77 -2.37
CA PRO A 266 -8.51 6.80 -1.75
C PRO A 266 -7.76 5.71 -0.96
N ASN A 267 -6.58 5.31 -1.45
CA ASN A 267 -5.72 4.41 -0.70
C ASN A 267 -4.77 5.19 0.22
N GLN A 268 -4.74 4.79 1.49
CA GLN A 268 -3.94 5.37 2.59
C GLN A 268 -3.40 4.29 3.54
N LYS A 269 -3.49 3.01 3.14
CA LYS A 269 -2.96 1.88 3.90
C LYS A 269 -1.49 1.65 3.53
N GLY A 270 -0.85 0.71 4.22
CA GLY A 270 0.53 0.31 3.97
C GLY A 270 1.49 1.46 3.76
N VAL A 271 2.30 1.32 2.71
CA VAL A 271 3.29 2.32 2.29
C VAL A 271 2.67 3.60 1.72
N CYS A 272 1.42 3.54 1.21
CA CYS A 272 0.71 4.63 0.54
C CYS A 272 0.17 5.72 1.47
N LYS A 273 0.33 5.57 2.79
CA LYS A 273 -0.13 6.56 3.77
C LYS A 273 0.49 7.93 3.50
N GLY A 274 -0.35 8.94 3.28
CA GLY A 274 0.06 10.30 2.92
C GLY A 274 0.00 10.59 1.42
N ALA A 275 -0.38 9.63 0.58
CA ALA A 275 -0.56 9.86 -0.85
C ALA A 275 -1.64 10.92 -1.13
N VAL A 276 -1.33 11.86 -2.02
CA VAL A 276 -2.21 12.94 -2.47
C VAL A 276 -2.33 12.91 -3.99
N ARG A 277 -3.45 13.43 -4.51
CA ARG A 277 -3.64 13.59 -5.97
C ARG A 277 -2.58 14.52 -6.55
N THR A 278 -2.17 14.25 -7.78
CA THR A 278 -1.31 15.14 -8.56
C THR A 278 -2.14 16.29 -9.13
N CYS A 279 -1.54 17.46 -9.32
CA CYS A 279 -2.17 18.54 -10.07
C CYS A 279 -1.93 18.36 -11.57
N ASP A 280 -2.99 18.34 -12.38
CA ASP A 280 -2.94 18.24 -13.84
C ASP A 280 -3.18 19.62 -14.50
N GLY A 281 -2.83 20.70 -13.80
CA GLY A 281 -3.02 22.10 -14.20
C GLY A 281 -4.46 22.46 -14.51
N GLN A 282 -4.75 22.87 -15.75
CA GLN A 282 -6.11 23.25 -16.17
C GLN A 282 -7.15 22.11 -16.04
N ALA A 283 -6.71 20.85 -16.02
CA ALA A 283 -7.61 19.73 -15.75
C ALA A 283 -7.97 19.58 -14.25
N GLY A 284 -7.32 20.36 -13.38
CA GLY A 284 -7.47 20.34 -11.93
C GLY A 284 -6.75 19.17 -11.28
N TRP A 285 -7.16 18.84 -10.05
CA TRP A 285 -6.66 17.68 -9.33
C TRP A 285 -7.02 16.38 -10.06
N SER A 286 -6.03 15.51 -10.23
CA SER A 286 -6.18 14.27 -10.99
C SER A 286 -7.40 13.46 -10.54
N ALA A 287 -8.25 13.02 -11.48
CA ALA A 287 -9.51 12.36 -11.18
C ALA A 287 -9.31 11.05 -10.38
N THR A 288 -8.21 10.36 -10.66
CA THR A 288 -7.70 9.17 -9.97
C THR A 288 -6.26 9.42 -9.51
N CYS A 289 -5.81 8.74 -8.46
CA CYS A 289 -4.39 8.74 -8.12
C CYS A 289 -3.62 7.80 -9.05
N SER A 290 -2.44 8.23 -9.47
CA SER A 290 -1.52 7.46 -10.31
C SER A 290 -0.63 6.57 -9.44
N ASP A 291 -0.07 5.52 -10.05
CA ASP A 291 0.96 4.68 -9.42
C ASP A 291 2.17 5.53 -8.94
N ALA A 292 2.48 6.64 -9.64
CA ALA A 292 3.51 7.60 -9.24
C ALA A 292 3.18 8.38 -7.95
N ALA A 293 1.90 8.69 -7.69
CA ALA A 293 1.48 9.35 -6.45
C ALA A 293 1.63 8.43 -5.22
N TYR A 294 1.35 7.13 -5.39
CA TYR A 294 1.58 6.13 -4.35
C TYR A 294 3.07 5.85 -4.15
N GLN A 295 3.85 5.74 -5.22
CA GLN A 295 5.32 5.65 -5.16
C GLN A 295 5.96 6.81 -4.42
N ALA A 296 5.52 8.05 -4.67
CA ALA A 296 6.04 9.23 -3.99
C ALA A 296 5.76 9.20 -2.47
N ALA A 297 4.58 8.73 -2.07
CA ALA A 297 4.23 8.57 -0.65
C ALA A 297 5.05 7.44 0.00
N ALA A 298 5.13 6.27 -0.63
CA ALA A 298 5.94 5.15 -0.16
C ALA A 298 7.41 5.56 0.05
N GLN A 299 8.01 6.22 -0.95
CA GLN A 299 9.39 6.70 -0.88
C GLN A 299 9.58 7.74 0.22
N ALA A 300 8.62 8.65 0.45
CA ALA A 300 8.66 9.61 1.55
C ALA A 300 8.58 8.94 2.94
N ASN A 301 7.91 7.78 3.03
CA ASN A 301 7.85 6.93 4.21
C ASN A 301 9.08 5.98 4.36
N GLY A 302 9.96 5.91 3.35
CA GLY A 302 11.15 5.03 3.35
C GLY A 302 10.90 3.62 2.82
N PHE A 303 9.81 3.39 2.10
CA PHE A 303 9.41 2.10 1.53
C PHE A 303 9.29 2.15 0.00
N THR A 304 8.99 1.00 -0.62
CA THR A 304 8.72 0.86 -2.05
C THR A 304 7.22 0.60 -2.23
N TYR A 305 6.60 1.21 -3.25
CA TYR A 305 5.24 0.84 -3.68
C TYR A 305 5.34 -0.19 -4.80
N GLU A 306 4.54 -1.24 -4.72
CA GLU A 306 4.39 -2.24 -5.78
C GLU A 306 2.92 -2.31 -6.17
N LYS A 307 2.61 -2.54 -7.45
CA LYS A 307 1.19 -2.62 -7.88
C LYS A 307 0.51 -3.95 -7.52
N ASN A 308 1.32 -4.96 -7.27
CA ASN A 308 0.94 -6.26 -6.72
C ASN A 308 2.15 -6.68 -5.89
N GLU A 309 1.94 -7.32 -4.75
CA GLU A 309 3.02 -7.68 -3.82
C GLU A 309 4.00 -8.70 -4.44
N THR A 310 5.29 -8.37 -4.47
CA THR A 310 6.36 -9.27 -4.93
C THR A 310 7.61 -9.27 -4.04
N LEU A 311 7.77 -8.28 -3.16
CA LEU A 311 8.86 -8.20 -2.19
C LEU A 311 8.67 -9.18 -1.03
N CYS A 312 7.42 -9.43 -0.59
CA CYS A 312 7.10 -10.38 0.49
C CYS A 312 7.93 -10.12 1.76
N ASP A 313 8.05 -8.85 2.15
CA ASP A 313 8.94 -8.34 3.19
C ASP A 313 8.25 -8.05 4.54
N ASN A 314 7.00 -8.50 4.71
CA ASN A 314 6.05 -8.19 5.79
C ASN A 314 5.56 -6.73 5.77
N ILE A 315 5.51 -6.11 4.60
CA ILE A 315 4.97 -4.76 4.40
C ILE A 315 3.83 -4.84 3.38
N ASP A 316 2.86 -3.94 3.53
CA ASP A 316 1.69 -3.75 2.66
C ASP A 316 2.12 -2.80 1.52
N ASN A 317 2.84 -3.32 0.51
CA ASN A 317 3.49 -2.50 -0.53
C ASN A 317 2.54 -2.14 -1.68
N ASP A 318 1.48 -2.92 -1.90
CA ASP A 318 0.36 -2.59 -2.81
C ASP A 318 -0.77 -1.78 -2.15
N CYS A 319 -0.72 -1.69 -0.83
CA CYS A 319 -1.61 -0.92 0.02
C CYS A 319 -3.05 -1.48 0.06
N ASP A 320 -3.30 -2.74 -0.32
CA ASP A 320 -4.64 -3.33 -0.21
C ASP A 320 -5.10 -3.48 1.25
N GLY A 321 -4.16 -3.46 2.21
CA GLY A 321 -4.41 -3.57 3.65
C GLY A 321 -4.23 -4.96 4.24
N THR A 322 -3.78 -5.91 3.43
CA THR A 322 -3.15 -7.15 3.86
C THR A 322 -1.63 -7.01 3.73
N VAL A 323 -0.89 -8.10 3.98
CA VAL A 323 0.57 -8.10 3.98
C VAL A 323 1.00 -9.43 3.37
N ASP A 324 1.92 -9.38 2.41
CA ASP A 324 2.50 -10.54 1.73
C ASP A 324 1.45 -11.49 1.11
N GLU A 325 0.37 -10.98 0.51
CA GLU A 325 -0.67 -11.82 -0.08
C GLU A 325 -0.20 -12.52 -1.36
N GLY A 326 -0.50 -13.82 -1.47
CA GLY A 326 0.01 -14.66 -2.56
C GLY A 326 1.46 -15.16 -2.36
N CYS A 327 2.20 -14.63 -1.39
CA CYS A 327 3.53 -15.14 -1.02
C CYS A 327 3.43 -16.52 -0.36
N ALA A 328 4.27 -17.48 -0.80
CA ALA A 328 4.37 -18.81 -0.19
C ALA A 328 5.36 -18.83 1.00
N CYS A 329 6.10 -17.74 1.18
CA CYS A 329 7.04 -17.48 2.26
C CYS A 329 7.46 -16.01 2.28
N VAL A 330 8.01 -15.58 3.42
CA VAL A 330 8.65 -14.27 3.64
C VAL A 330 10.08 -14.29 3.10
N GLU A 331 10.54 -13.21 2.49
CA GLU A 331 11.89 -13.09 1.92
C GLU A 331 12.99 -13.49 2.92
N GLY A 332 13.95 -14.31 2.48
CA GLY A 332 15.06 -14.77 3.32
C GLY A 332 14.69 -15.81 4.40
N ALA A 333 13.41 -16.13 4.61
CA ALA A 333 13.01 -17.23 5.50
C ALA A 333 13.61 -18.57 5.02
N THR A 334 13.90 -19.48 5.95
CA THR A 334 14.46 -20.81 5.63
C THR A 334 13.56 -21.94 6.12
N ARG A 335 13.57 -23.07 5.41
CA ARG A 335 12.90 -24.31 5.85
C ARG A 335 13.70 -25.56 5.45
N PRO A 336 13.61 -26.66 6.20
CA PRO A 336 14.20 -27.93 5.81
C PRO A 336 13.47 -28.56 4.62
N CYS A 337 14.18 -29.35 3.81
CA CYS A 337 13.66 -29.95 2.58
C CYS A 337 14.39 -31.26 2.23
N GLY A 338 13.75 -32.13 1.45
CA GLY A 338 14.27 -33.48 1.19
C GLY A 338 14.00 -34.45 2.37
N VAL A 339 14.58 -35.65 2.28
CA VAL A 339 14.40 -36.76 3.23
C VAL A 339 15.63 -36.88 4.13
N ASN A 340 15.44 -37.32 5.37
CA ASN A 340 16.51 -37.49 6.37
C ASN A 340 16.50 -38.94 6.91
N THR A 341 16.57 -39.90 6.00
CA THR A 341 16.43 -41.34 6.24
C THR A 341 17.51 -42.07 5.46
N GLY A 342 18.07 -43.13 6.04
CA GLY A 342 19.13 -43.90 5.38
C GLY A 342 20.38 -43.07 5.11
N THR A 343 20.80 -43.01 3.85
CA THR A 343 21.92 -42.18 3.38
C THR A 343 21.52 -40.79 2.94
N CYS A 344 20.22 -40.49 2.84
CA CYS A 344 19.74 -39.15 2.49
C CYS A 344 19.98 -38.16 3.63
N VAL A 345 20.36 -36.95 3.23
CA VAL A 345 20.59 -35.81 4.12
C VAL A 345 19.60 -34.73 3.75
N GLN A 346 18.97 -34.14 4.77
CA GLN A 346 18.04 -33.03 4.59
C GLN A 346 18.77 -31.76 4.18
N GLY A 347 18.31 -31.10 3.11
CA GLY A 347 18.78 -29.79 2.70
C GLY A 347 17.99 -28.65 3.37
N THR A 348 18.30 -27.42 2.97
CA THR A 348 17.55 -26.20 3.33
C THR A 348 17.09 -25.47 2.07
N GLN A 349 15.83 -25.06 2.01
CA GLN A 349 15.33 -24.06 1.06
C GLN A 349 15.34 -22.68 1.73
N THR A 350 15.79 -21.67 1.00
CA THR A 350 15.60 -20.26 1.35
C THR A 350 14.50 -19.68 0.47
N CYS A 351 13.65 -18.82 1.05
CA CYS A 351 12.67 -18.06 0.29
C CYS A 351 13.36 -16.95 -0.51
N SER A 352 13.00 -16.78 -1.78
CA SER A 352 13.33 -15.58 -2.53
C SER A 352 12.23 -15.25 -3.55
N GLY A 353 11.78 -13.99 -3.60
CA GLY A 353 10.66 -13.53 -4.42
C GLY A 353 9.35 -14.23 -4.04
N GLY A 354 9.09 -14.37 -2.74
CA GLY A 354 7.89 -15.03 -2.20
C GLY A 354 7.78 -16.53 -2.46
N GLN A 355 8.80 -17.17 -3.04
CA GLN A 355 8.82 -18.60 -3.39
C GLN A 355 10.00 -19.33 -2.77
N TRP A 356 9.79 -20.61 -2.44
CA TRP A 356 10.84 -21.46 -1.90
C TRP A 356 11.82 -21.89 -3.00
N GLY A 357 13.08 -21.46 -2.89
CA GLY A 357 14.15 -21.77 -3.84
C GLY A 357 14.55 -23.25 -3.84
N ASN A 358 15.66 -23.57 -4.51
CA ASN A 358 16.18 -24.95 -4.56
C ASN A 358 16.54 -25.48 -3.17
N CYS A 359 16.42 -26.79 -2.97
CA CYS A 359 16.84 -27.46 -1.75
C CYS A 359 18.37 -27.61 -1.75
N VAL A 360 19.08 -26.78 -0.98
CA VAL A 360 20.54 -26.75 -0.95
C VAL A 360 21.05 -27.71 0.13
N GLY A 361 22.03 -28.54 -0.22
CA GLY A 361 22.64 -29.51 0.69
C GLY A 361 21.90 -30.84 0.85
N GLU A 362 20.84 -31.08 0.06
CA GLU A 362 20.18 -32.39 0.05
C GLU A 362 21.07 -33.48 -0.57
N VAL A 363 21.06 -34.67 0.02
CA VAL A 363 21.46 -35.91 -0.64
C VAL A 363 20.17 -36.64 -1.03
N LYS A 364 19.97 -36.83 -2.34
CA LYS A 364 18.73 -37.41 -2.88
C LYS A 364 18.74 -38.94 -2.83
N PRO A 365 17.56 -39.56 -2.76
CA PRO A 365 17.39 -40.98 -3.06
C PRO A 365 18.11 -41.41 -4.34
N SER A 366 18.76 -42.55 -4.27
CA SER A 366 19.43 -43.25 -5.37
C SER A 366 19.02 -44.71 -5.37
N SER A 367 19.27 -45.46 -6.44
CA SER A 367 18.88 -46.88 -6.45
C SER A 367 19.64 -47.68 -5.39
N GLU A 368 18.92 -48.58 -4.70
CA GLU A 368 19.50 -49.55 -3.78
C GLU A 368 20.71 -50.28 -4.38
N THR A 369 21.75 -50.43 -3.56
CA THR A 369 22.98 -51.17 -3.84
C THR A 369 23.25 -52.09 -2.65
N CYS A 370 23.74 -53.31 -2.89
CA CYS A 370 24.02 -54.25 -1.81
C CYS A 370 25.30 -53.84 -1.05
N ASP A 371 25.18 -52.83 -0.18
CA ASP A 371 26.28 -52.17 0.53
C ASP A 371 26.02 -51.95 2.03
N GLY A 372 24.87 -52.43 2.55
CA GLY A 372 24.51 -52.36 3.96
C GLY A 372 23.86 -51.03 4.36
N LYS A 373 23.36 -50.26 3.38
CA LYS A 373 22.73 -48.95 3.61
C LYS A 373 21.39 -48.87 2.88
N ASP A 374 20.66 -47.82 3.22
CA ASP A 374 19.41 -47.41 2.61
C ASP A 374 19.76 -46.25 1.65
N ASN A 375 19.93 -46.57 0.36
CA ASN A 375 20.33 -45.66 -0.70
C ASN A 375 19.12 -44.93 -1.34
N ASP A 376 17.96 -45.57 -1.36
CA ASP A 376 16.69 -45.00 -1.86
C ASP A 376 15.91 -44.24 -0.77
N CYS A 377 16.36 -44.35 0.48
CA CYS A 377 15.89 -43.62 1.65
C CYS A 377 14.44 -43.95 2.02
N ASN A 378 13.97 -45.17 1.68
CA ASN A 378 12.63 -45.66 2.00
C ASN A 378 12.49 -46.17 3.45
N GLY A 379 13.61 -46.34 4.17
CA GLY A 379 13.67 -46.83 5.56
C GLY A 379 13.93 -48.33 5.70
N ALA A 380 14.11 -49.06 4.60
CA ALA A 380 14.65 -50.42 4.55
C ALA A 380 16.08 -50.40 3.98
N VAL A 381 16.89 -51.39 4.33
CA VAL A 381 18.31 -51.50 3.95
C VAL A 381 18.50 -52.67 2.99
N ASP A 382 19.13 -52.42 1.84
CA ASP A 382 19.38 -53.35 0.73
C ASP A 382 18.12 -54.02 0.16
N ASP A 383 16.99 -53.29 0.11
CA ASP A 383 15.70 -53.89 -0.14
C ASP A 383 15.39 -54.13 -1.64
N LYS A 384 14.65 -55.21 -1.94
CA LYS A 384 14.30 -55.67 -3.31
C LYS A 384 15.52 -56.03 -4.21
N LEU A 385 16.71 -56.18 -3.65
CA LEU A 385 17.92 -56.53 -4.39
C LEU A 385 18.09 -58.04 -4.60
N THR A 386 18.12 -58.46 -5.86
CA THR A 386 18.36 -59.85 -6.29
C THR A 386 19.35 -59.92 -7.44
N ARG A 387 20.24 -60.91 -7.46
CA ARG A 387 21.15 -61.18 -8.59
C ARG A 387 21.18 -62.66 -8.99
N PRO A 388 21.44 -63.00 -10.26
CA PRO A 388 21.62 -64.40 -10.67
C PRO A 388 22.91 -64.98 -10.07
N CYS A 389 22.87 -66.28 -9.79
CA CYS A 389 24.00 -67.10 -9.34
C CYS A 389 23.97 -68.46 -10.05
N GLN A 390 25.04 -69.25 -9.93
CA GLN A 390 25.14 -70.58 -10.53
C GLN A 390 25.84 -71.57 -9.59
N SER A 391 25.41 -72.82 -9.64
CA SER A 391 26.09 -73.99 -9.09
C SER A 391 26.45 -74.95 -10.24
N ALA A 392 27.03 -76.12 -9.92
CA ALA A 392 27.22 -77.18 -10.92
C ALA A 392 25.88 -77.67 -11.53
N CYS A 393 24.81 -77.66 -10.73
CA CYS A 393 23.49 -78.19 -11.11
C CYS A 393 22.56 -77.17 -11.79
N GLY A 394 23.01 -75.93 -12.02
CA GLY A 394 22.24 -74.94 -12.78
C GLY A 394 22.30 -73.51 -12.26
N SER A 395 21.23 -72.77 -12.49
CA SER A 395 21.12 -71.35 -12.14
C SER A 395 20.17 -71.14 -10.96
N GLY A 396 20.46 -70.11 -10.17
CA GLY A 396 19.67 -69.68 -9.02
C GLY A 396 19.64 -68.17 -8.90
N THR A 397 19.17 -67.69 -7.75
CA THR A 397 19.19 -66.27 -7.39
C THR A 397 19.74 -66.10 -5.98
N GLU A 398 20.49 -65.03 -5.76
CA GLU A 398 20.89 -64.56 -4.44
C GLU A 398 20.07 -63.31 -4.11
N VAL A 399 19.62 -63.20 -2.86
CA VAL A 399 18.96 -62.01 -2.31
C VAL A 399 19.98 -61.26 -1.45
N CYS A 400 20.08 -59.94 -1.56
CA CYS A 400 20.89 -59.16 -0.63
C CYS A 400 20.14 -58.95 0.69
N THR A 401 20.86 -58.97 1.80
CA THR A 401 20.35 -58.55 3.11
C THR A 401 21.53 -58.04 3.94
N GLY A 402 21.48 -56.76 4.34
CA GLY A 402 22.50 -56.16 5.23
C GLY A 402 23.90 -56.11 4.62
N GLY A 403 24.03 -55.72 3.35
CA GLY A 403 25.28 -55.61 2.60
C GLY A 403 25.91 -56.94 2.20
N THR A 404 25.19 -58.05 2.41
CA THR A 404 25.67 -59.39 2.07
C THR A 404 24.67 -60.11 1.18
N TRP A 405 25.19 -60.76 0.13
CA TRP A 405 24.40 -61.67 -0.69
C TRP A 405 24.23 -62.98 0.06
N GLY A 406 22.98 -63.44 0.20
CA GLY A 406 22.65 -64.72 0.80
C GLY A 406 23.10 -65.91 -0.05
N ALA A 407 22.80 -67.12 0.43
CA ALA A 407 23.11 -68.34 -0.31
C ALA A 407 22.39 -68.38 -1.68
N CYS A 408 23.08 -68.92 -2.68
CA CYS A 408 22.50 -69.13 -4.01
C CYS A 408 21.37 -70.15 -3.94
N THR A 409 20.21 -69.86 -4.53
CA THR A 409 19.08 -70.82 -4.60
C THR A 409 19.22 -71.84 -5.74
N ALA A 410 20.41 -72.00 -6.34
CA ALA A 410 20.64 -73.05 -7.32
C ALA A 410 20.66 -74.41 -6.60
N PRO A 411 20.31 -75.52 -7.25
CA PRO A 411 20.46 -76.84 -6.64
C PRO A 411 21.94 -77.09 -6.34
N GLU A 412 22.26 -77.63 -5.16
CA GLU A 412 23.62 -78.08 -4.85
C GLU A 412 23.81 -79.53 -5.30
N PRO A 413 25.02 -79.93 -5.71
CA PRO A 413 25.41 -81.33 -5.87
C PRO A 413 24.96 -82.16 -4.68
N SER A 414 24.12 -83.15 -4.96
CA SER A 414 23.69 -84.15 -3.99
C SER A 414 24.40 -85.47 -4.28
N GLN A 415 24.00 -86.56 -3.62
CA GLN A 415 24.57 -87.87 -3.94
C GLN A 415 23.85 -88.45 -5.15
N GLU A 416 24.57 -89.05 -6.10
CA GLU A 416 23.98 -89.68 -7.27
C GLU A 416 23.03 -90.83 -6.87
N ILE A 417 21.79 -90.77 -7.35
CA ILE A 417 20.75 -91.77 -7.14
C ILE A 417 20.31 -92.26 -8.52
N CYS A 418 20.01 -93.55 -8.62
CA CYS A 418 19.51 -94.14 -9.87
C CYS A 418 18.05 -93.73 -10.15
N ASP A 419 17.82 -92.48 -10.58
CA ASP A 419 16.51 -91.91 -10.89
C ASP A 419 16.38 -91.30 -12.30
N GLY A 420 17.46 -91.34 -13.11
CA GLY A 420 17.49 -90.78 -14.46
C GLY A 420 17.78 -89.27 -14.52
N LEU A 421 18.22 -88.68 -13.41
CA LEU A 421 18.73 -87.31 -13.32
C LEU A 421 20.18 -87.33 -12.84
N ASP A 422 20.98 -86.39 -13.33
CA ASP A 422 22.32 -86.08 -12.83
C ASP A 422 22.15 -85.33 -11.49
N ASN A 423 22.20 -86.04 -10.36
CA ASN A 423 21.93 -85.51 -9.01
C ASN A 423 23.19 -84.95 -8.34
N ASP A 424 24.37 -85.44 -8.69
CA ASP A 424 25.66 -84.92 -8.22
C ASP A 424 26.30 -83.89 -9.16
N CYS A 425 25.76 -83.76 -10.38
CA CYS A 425 26.07 -82.72 -11.34
C CYS A 425 27.50 -82.82 -11.89
N ASP A 426 28.04 -84.06 -11.99
CA ASP A 426 29.33 -84.36 -12.60
C ASP A 426 29.30 -84.36 -14.14
N GLY A 427 28.09 -84.35 -14.73
CA GLY A 427 27.85 -84.38 -16.17
C GLY A 427 27.53 -85.77 -16.73
N THR A 428 27.39 -86.79 -15.87
CA THR A 428 26.90 -88.13 -16.21
C THR A 428 25.56 -88.39 -15.52
N VAL A 429 24.57 -88.87 -16.28
CA VAL A 429 23.28 -89.28 -15.73
C VAL A 429 23.38 -90.74 -15.29
N ASP A 430 23.04 -91.02 -14.03
CA ASP A 430 23.15 -92.33 -13.39
C ASP A 430 24.59 -92.89 -13.46
N GLY A 431 25.54 -92.14 -12.89
CA GLY A 431 26.97 -92.49 -12.83
C GLY A 431 27.31 -93.88 -12.24
N PRO A 432 28.57 -94.35 -12.32
CA PRO A 432 28.99 -95.65 -11.78
C PRO A 432 28.84 -95.79 -10.25
N ASP A 433 28.64 -94.67 -9.56
CA ASP A 433 28.39 -94.49 -8.14
C ASP A 433 26.92 -94.20 -7.80
N ALA A 434 26.02 -94.16 -8.80
CA ALA A 434 24.59 -94.02 -8.61
C ALA A 434 24.00 -95.06 -7.65
N ILE A 435 23.43 -94.57 -6.53
CA ILE A 435 22.97 -95.44 -5.46
C ILE A 435 21.62 -96.08 -5.77
N CYS A 436 21.58 -97.40 -5.64
CA CYS A 436 20.37 -98.19 -5.58
C CYS A 436 20.06 -98.63 -4.15
N THR A 437 19.02 -98.05 -3.54
CA THR A 437 18.51 -98.38 -2.19
C THR A 437 18.15 -99.86 -2.01
N ASN A 438 17.85 -100.57 -3.09
CA ASN A 438 17.58 -102.02 -3.10
C ASN A 438 18.85 -102.90 -3.17
N GLY A 439 20.06 -102.33 -3.10
CA GLY A 439 21.33 -103.05 -3.22
C GLY A 439 21.60 -103.65 -4.60
N GLY A 440 20.88 -103.17 -5.62
CA GLY A 440 21.06 -103.56 -7.02
C GLY A 440 22.09 -102.69 -7.75
N THR A 441 22.24 -102.93 -9.05
CA THR A 441 23.03 -102.06 -9.95
C THR A 441 22.09 -101.12 -10.71
N CYS A 442 22.48 -99.87 -10.92
CA CYS A 442 21.74 -98.97 -11.79
C CYS A 442 21.91 -99.36 -13.27
N GLN A 443 20.82 -99.38 -14.04
CA GLN A 443 20.83 -99.57 -15.49
C GLN A 443 19.73 -98.70 -16.13
N ASN A 444 20.12 -97.66 -16.86
CA ASN A 444 19.22 -96.72 -17.57
C ASN A 444 18.12 -96.13 -16.66
N GLY A 445 18.48 -95.47 -15.55
CA GLY A 445 17.52 -94.87 -14.60
C GLY A 445 16.66 -95.87 -13.82
N VAL A 446 17.04 -97.16 -13.78
CA VAL A 446 16.30 -98.20 -13.05
C VAL A 446 17.25 -99.13 -12.28
N CYS A 447 17.00 -99.27 -10.98
CA CYS A 447 17.69 -100.24 -10.13
C CYS A 447 17.27 -101.69 -10.42
N VAL A 448 18.19 -102.50 -10.93
CA VAL A 448 17.97 -103.94 -11.18
C VAL A 448 18.58 -104.82 -10.09
N GLN A 449 17.81 -105.81 -9.62
CA GLN A 449 18.25 -106.81 -8.64
C GLN A 449 19.26 -107.80 -9.26
N ALA A 450 20.30 -108.18 -8.51
CA ALA A 450 21.22 -109.23 -8.92
C ALA A 450 20.55 -110.61 -8.91
N ALA A 451 20.71 -111.40 -9.97
CA ALA A 451 20.04 -112.69 -10.13
C ALA A 451 20.67 -113.81 -9.26
N PRO A 452 19.89 -114.58 -8.48
CA PRO A 452 20.42 -115.66 -7.65
C PRO A 452 20.64 -116.98 -8.44
N PRO A 453 21.63 -117.81 -8.06
CA PRO A 453 21.93 -119.09 -8.72
C PRO A 453 20.96 -120.23 -8.32
N PRO A 454 20.89 -121.33 -9.10
CA PRO A 454 19.79 -122.29 -9.00
C PRO A 454 20.02 -123.46 -8.02
N GLY A 455 19.01 -123.72 -7.19
CA GLY A 455 18.66 -125.08 -6.74
C GLY A 455 19.13 -125.50 -5.33
N GLY A 456 18.17 -125.67 -4.42
CA GLY A 456 18.37 -126.36 -3.13
C GLY A 456 17.11 -126.35 -2.27
N LYS A 457 16.49 -127.52 -2.05
CA LYS A 457 15.35 -127.64 -1.11
C LYS A 457 15.84 -127.93 0.31
N GLY A 458 15.27 -127.24 1.29
CA GLY A 458 15.40 -127.54 2.71
C GLY A 458 14.71 -126.45 3.52
N GLY A 459 13.53 -126.73 4.08
CA GLY A 459 12.82 -125.76 4.90
C GLY A 459 13.22 -125.83 6.37
N CYS A 460 12.91 -124.80 7.13
CA CYS A 460 12.31 -124.91 8.46
C CYS A 460 11.50 -123.65 8.77
N ASP A 461 10.37 -123.87 9.43
CA ASP A 461 9.45 -122.87 9.98
C ASP A 461 10.02 -122.31 11.31
N CYS A 462 9.73 -121.04 11.64
CA CYS A 462 9.96 -120.44 12.96
C CYS A 462 9.16 -119.13 13.12
N ASN A 463 7.96 -119.26 13.69
CA ASN A 463 7.05 -118.18 14.12
C ASN A 463 7.37 -117.67 15.55
N VAL A 464 7.34 -116.35 15.79
CA VAL A 464 7.00 -115.57 17.03
C VAL A 464 7.31 -114.07 16.76
N GLY A 465 6.71 -113.02 17.34
CA GLY A 465 5.60 -112.78 18.29
C GLY A 465 5.52 -111.26 18.58
N SER A 466 4.37 -110.58 18.55
CA SER A 466 3.47 -110.24 19.69
C SER A 466 3.79 -108.96 20.51
N GLY A 467 2.79 -108.09 20.74
CA GLY A 467 2.77 -106.96 21.71
C GLY A 467 2.86 -105.55 21.06
N GLU A 468 1.81 -104.70 21.02
CA GLU A 468 1.20 -103.88 22.10
C GLU A 468 2.14 -102.78 22.67
N GLY A 469 1.76 -101.50 22.85
CA GLY A 469 0.54 -100.76 22.50
C GLY A 469 0.48 -99.36 23.15
N ALA A 470 -0.52 -98.52 22.76
CA ALA A 470 -0.93 -97.23 23.39
C ALA A 470 0.06 -96.02 23.32
N THR A 471 -0.31 -94.74 23.42
CA THR A 471 -1.56 -94.01 23.80
C THR A 471 -1.77 -92.69 23.01
N LEU A 472 -3.03 -92.34 22.71
CA LEU A 472 -3.53 -90.97 22.46
C LEU A 472 -3.74 -90.22 23.81
N PRO A 473 -3.69 -88.87 23.88
CA PRO A 473 -4.87 -87.97 23.72
C PRO A 473 -4.52 -86.55 23.15
N LEU A 474 -5.37 -85.50 23.03
CA LEU A 474 -6.80 -85.28 22.71
C LEU A 474 -7.01 -83.78 22.36
N ILE A 475 -7.80 -83.45 21.31
CA ILE A 475 -8.65 -82.22 21.15
C ILE A 475 -7.96 -80.82 21.02
N GLY A 476 -8.40 -79.90 20.16
CA GLY A 476 -9.43 -80.00 19.11
C GLY A 476 -10.00 -78.65 18.62
N LEU A 477 -10.89 -78.74 17.61
CA LEU A 477 -11.91 -77.78 17.09
C LEU A 477 -11.52 -76.29 16.85
N ALA A 478 -11.63 -75.73 15.63
CA ALA A 478 -12.84 -75.49 14.81
C ALA A 478 -13.77 -74.37 15.37
N LEU A 479 -14.39 -73.46 14.59
CA LEU A 479 -14.40 -73.12 13.15
C LEU A 479 -15.03 -71.71 13.00
N LEU A 480 -14.80 -71.03 11.86
CA LEU A 480 -15.60 -69.98 11.18
C LEU A 480 -16.27 -68.79 11.94
N GLY A 481 -16.26 -67.61 11.30
CA GLY A 481 -17.22 -66.54 11.57
C GLY A 481 -17.04 -65.27 10.72
N LEU A 482 -17.71 -65.17 9.56
CA LEU A 482 -17.80 -63.94 8.75
C LEU A 482 -18.52 -62.81 9.49
N ALA A 483 -18.16 -61.54 9.24
CA ALA A 483 -19.11 -60.51 8.75
C ALA A 483 -18.43 -59.17 8.38
N MET A 484 -19.03 -58.45 7.44
CA MET A 484 -18.61 -57.12 6.96
C MET A 484 -19.31 -55.94 7.68
N MET A 485 -18.70 -54.76 7.50
CA MET A 485 -19.32 -53.42 7.35
C MET A 485 -19.75 -52.55 8.56
N ARG A 486 -19.02 -51.43 8.69
CA ARG A 486 -19.50 -50.02 8.76
C ARG A 486 -20.65 -49.66 9.73
N ARG A 487 -20.36 -48.74 10.67
CA ARG A 487 -20.81 -47.32 10.57
C ARG A 487 -20.14 -46.35 11.56
N ARG A 488 -20.07 -45.07 11.15
CA ARG A 488 -19.56 -43.90 11.90
C ARG A 488 -20.43 -43.54 13.12
N ARG A 489 -19.83 -42.92 14.16
CA ARG A 489 -20.40 -41.70 14.79
C ARG A 489 -19.36 -40.84 15.55
N ARG A 490 -19.57 -39.51 15.49
CA ARG A 490 -18.81 -38.44 16.15
C ARG A 490 -19.23 -38.23 17.62
N ARG A 491 -18.30 -37.78 18.48
CA ARG A 491 -18.41 -36.68 19.49
C ARG A 491 -16.99 -36.44 20.08
N ARG A 492 -16.37 -35.25 19.93
CA ARG A 492 -16.40 -34.08 20.86
C ARG A 492 -16.16 -34.50 22.32
N ARG A 493 -15.12 -34.02 23.04
CA ARG A 493 -14.90 -32.60 23.41
C ARG A 493 -13.52 -32.35 24.09
N SER A 494 -13.01 -31.11 23.98
CA SER A 494 -12.16 -30.35 24.95
C SER A 494 -10.91 -30.97 25.58
N LEU A 495 -9.74 -30.42 25.25
CA LEU A 495 -9.25 -29.22 25.96
C LEU A 495 -8.95 -28.11 24.93
#